data_AF-Q95WS6-F1
#
_entry.id   AF-Q95WS6-F1
#
_cell.length_a   1.000
_cell.length_b   1.000
_cell.length_c   1.000
_cell.angle_alpha   90.00
_cell.angle_beta   90.00
_cell.angle_gamma   90.00
#
_symmetry.space_group_name_H-M   'P 1'
#
loop_
_entity.id
_entity.type
_entity.pdbx_description
1 polymer ?
#
loop_
_entity_poly.entity_id
_entity_poly.type
_entity_poly.pdbx_seq_one_letter_code
_entity_poly.pdbx_strand_id
1 'polypeptide(L)' 'GEAFAREHGLVFMESSAKTAANVEEAFMDTAKEIYRKIQEGVFDINNEANGIKLGPQHSPSSPNSPGGNATGGLG' A
#
# COMPACT_ATOMS: atom_id res chain seq x y z
N GLY A 1 8.37 -24.99 -12.55
CA GLY A 1 7.74 -24.07 -11.58
C GLY A 1 6.40 -23.58 -12.07
N GLU A 2 6.33 -23.09 -13.31
CA GLU A 2 5.12 -22.53 -13.93
C GLU A 2 3.86 -23.40 -13.79
N ALA A 3 3.93 -24.69 -14.14
CA ALA A 3 2.76 -25.57 -14.08
C ALA A 3 2.17 -25.68 -12.66
N PHE A 4 3.03 -25.82 -11.64
CA PHE A 4 2.65 -25.84 -10.24
C PHE A 4 2.05 -24.50 -9.80
N ALA A 5 2.66 -23.40 -10.20
CA ALA A 5 2.15 -22.08 -9.87
C ALA A 5 0.75 -21.84 -10.46
N ARG A 6 0.53 -22.24 -11.71
CA ARG A 6 -0.80 -22.16 -12.34
C ARG A 6 -1.83 -23.04 -11.63
N GLU A 7 -1.46 -24.24 -11.22
CA GLU A 7 -2.36 -25.16 -10.51
C GLU A 7 -2.76 -24.63 -9.13
N HIS A 8 -1.87 -23.91 -8.45
CA HIS A 8 -2.09 -23.38 -7.11
C HIS A 8 -2.45 -21.87 -7.06
N GLY A 9 -2.63 -21.22 -8.21
CA GLY A 9 -2.93 -19.79 -8.28
C GLY A 9 -1.81 -18.87 -7.75
N LEU A 10 -0.56 -19.29 -7.93
CA LEU A 10 0.64 -18.54 -7.54
C LEU A 10 1.21 -17.77 -8.74
N VAL A 11 1.89 -16.66 -8.45
CA VAL A 11 2.70 -15.94 -9.44
C VAL A 11 3.98 -16.74 -9.72
N PHE A 12 4.42 -16.78 -10.98
CA PHE A 12 5.66 -17.44 -11.39
C PHE A 12 6.50 -16.53 -12.27
N MET A 13 7.80 -16.43 -11.96
CA MET A 13 8.80 -15.74 -12.78
C MET A 13 10.17 -16.39 -12.57
N GLU A 14 10.87 -16.73 -13.66
CA GLU A 14 12.28 -17.13 -13.58
C GLU A 14 13.15 -15.88 -13.51
N SER A 15 14.02 -15.78 -12.51
CA SER A 15 14.93 -14.64 -12.31
C SER A 15 16.35 -15.10 -12.00
N SER A 16 17.32 -14.21 -12.22
CA SER A 16 18.72 -14.45 -11.90
C SER A 16 19.30 -13.23 -11.20
N ALA A 17 19.51 -13.36 -9.89
CA ALA A 17 20.19 -12.33 -9.10
C ALA A 17 21.61 -12.05 -9.60
N LYS A 18 22.31 -13.08 -10.11
CA LYS A 18 23.68 -12.98 -10.62
C LYS A 18 23.79 -12.07 -11.84
N THR A 19 22.78 -12.10 -12.71
CA THR A 19 22.76 -11.34 -13.97
C THR A 19 21.76 -10.19 -13.92
N ALA A 20 21.14 -9.94 -12.77
CA ALA A 20 20.03 -9.01 -12.58
C ALA A 20 18.82 -9.25 -13.51
N ALA A 21 18.69 -10.43 -14.11
CA ALA A 21 17.60 -10.74 -15.03
C ALA A 21 16.29 -10.92 -14.24
N ASN A 22 15.25 -10.19 -14.66
CA ASN A 22 13.88 -10.27 -14.15
C ASN A 22 13.74 -10.01 -12.63
N VAL A 23 14.76 -9.45 -11.99
CA VAL A 23 14.71 -9.16 -10.54
C VAL A 23 13.72 -8.04 -10.28
N GLU A 24 13.85 -6.93 -11.00
CA GLU A 24 12.93 -5.79 -10.86
C GLU A 24 11.49 -6.16 -11.20
N GLU A 25 11.28 -6.86 -12.31
CA GLU A 25 9.95 -7.31 -12.74
C GLU A 25 9.30 -8.21 -11.68
N ALA A 26 10.07 -9.12 -11.04
CA ALA A 26 9.55 -9.99 -10.00
C ALA A 26 9.01 -9.20 -8.79
N PHE A 27 9.72 -8.15 -8.37
CA PHE A 27 9.24 -7.27 -7.30
C PHE A 27 8.01 -6.47 -7.74
N MET A 28 8.05 -5.86 -8.93
CA MET A 28 6.98 -4.99 -9.42
C MET A 28 5.69 -5.75 -9.66
N ASP A 29 5.74 -6.93 -10.28
CA ASP A 29 4.54 -7.73 -10.56
C ASP A 29 3.94 -8.31 -9.29
N THR A 30 4.77 -8.68 -8.32
CA THR A 30 4.29 -9.06 -6.98
C THR A 30 3.57 -7.90 -6.29
N ALA A 31 4.13 -6.69 -6.34
CA ALA A 31 3.50 -5.51 -5.75
C ALA A 31 2.16 -5.16 -6.41
N LYS A 32 2.08 -5.24 -7.75
CA LYS A 32 0.83 -5.04 -8.51
C LYS A 32 -0.23 -6.05 -8.10
N GLU A 33 0.16 -7.31 -7.93
CA GLU A 33 -0.76 -8.39 -7.55
C GLU A 33 -1.29 -8.20 -6.12
N ILE A 34 -0.44 -7.80 -5.18
CA ILE A 34 -0.88 -7.45 -3.82
C ILE A 34 -1.87 -6.28 -3.86
N TYR A 35 -1.56 -5.24 -4.64
CA TYR A 35 -2.43 -4.08 -4.77
C TYR A 35 -3.80 -4.46 -5.37
N ARG A 36 -3.83 -5.28 -6.42
CA ARG A 36 -5.06 -5.82 -7.01
C ARG A 36 -5.89 -6.56 -5.97
N LYS A 37 -5.27 -7.43 -5.16
CA LYS A 37 -5.95 -8.17 -4.09
C LYS A 37 -6.52 -7.26 -2.99
N ILE A 38 -5.91 -6.11 -2.73
CA ILE A 38 -6.47 -5.08 -1.85
C ILE A 38 -7.73 -4.47 -2.48
N GLN A 39 -7.66 -4.07 -3.75
CA GLN A 39 -8.80 -3.48 -4.47
C GLN A 39 -10.00 -4.45 -4.58
N GLU A 40 -9.72 -5.74 -4.73
CA GLU A 40 -10.73 -6.80 -4.76
C GLU A 40 -11.26 -7.17 -3.37
N GLY A 41 -10.71 -6.59 -2.29
CA GLY A 41 -11.11 -6.87 -0.91
C GLY A 41 -10.64 -8.22 -0.38
N VAL A 42 -9.75 -8.92 -1.10
CA VAL A 42 -9.12 -10.18 -0.64
C VAL A 42 -8.19 -9.90 0.54
N PHE A 43 -7.47 -8.77 0.49
CA PHE A 43 -6.68 -8.29 1.62
C PHE A 43 -7.37 -7.11 2.30
N ASP A 44 -7.70 -7.29 3.58
CA ASP A 44 -8.11 -6.19 4.44
C ASP A 44 -6.89 -5.39 4.89
N ILE A 45 -6.91 -4.09 4.58
CA ILE A 45 -5.88 -3.11 4.95
C ILE A 45 -5.81 -2.82 6.45
N ASN A 46 -6.88 -3.13 7.19
CA ASN A 46 -6.95 -2.94 8.64
C ASN A 46 -6.43 -4.17 9.40
N ASN A 47 -6.24 -5.30 8.71
CA ASN A 47 -5.71 -6.50 9.32
C ASN A 47 -4.17 -6.47 9.29
N GLU A 48 -3.57 -6.12 10.44
CA GLU A 48 -2.12 -6.03 10.59
C GLU A 48 -1.39 -7.36 10.32
N ALA A 49 -2.08 -8.51 10.44
CA ALA A 49 -1.49 -9.82 10.12
C ALA A 49 -1.15 -9.97 8.62
N ASN A 50 -1.77 -9.17 7.75
CA ASN A 50 -1.47 -9.17 6.31
C ASN A 50 -0.16 -8.42 5.97
N GLY A 51 0.47 -7.73 6.93
CA GLY A 51 1.72 -6.99 6.71
C GLY A 51 1.56 -5.73 5.85
N ILE A 52 0.34 -5.27 5.62
CA ILE A 52 0.03 -4.05 4.85
C ILE A 52 -0.04 -2.86 5.82
N LYS A 53 0.68 -1.77 5.50
CA LYS A 53 0.61 -0.50 6.25
C LYS A 53 0.24 0.63 5.31
N LEU A 54 -0.81 1.36 5.65
CA LEU A 54 -1.11 2.62 4.97
C LEU A 54 -0.03 3.64 5.30
N GLY A 55 0.46 4.34 4.29
CA GLY A 55 1.33 5.49 4.49
C GLY A 55 0.63 6.57 5.32
N PRO A 56 1.37 7.59 5.79
CA PRO A 56 0.79 8.70 6.55
C PRO A 56 -0.43 9.24 5.82
N GLN A 57 -1.61 9.12 6.43
CA GLN A 57 -2.79 9.77 5.91
C GLN A 57 -2.54 11.27 6.07
N HIS A 58 -2.34 11.95 4.95
CA HIS A 58 -2.33 13.39 4.93
C HIS A 58 -3.77 13.81 5.26
N SER A 59 -4.09 13.93 6.55
CA SER A 59 -5.30 14.62 6.99
C SER A 59 -5.24 15.97 6.29
N PRO A 60 -6.22 16.33 5.43
CA PRO A 60 -6.27 17.69 4.92
C PRO A 60 -6.47 18.55 6.17
N SER A 61 -5.40 19.21 6.62
CA SER A 61 -5.48 20.30 7.56
C SER A 61 -6.37 21.34 6.88
N SER A 62 -7.65 21.36 7.26
CA SER A 62 -8.63 22.28 6.72
C SER A 62 -8.07 23.71 6.80
N PRO A 63 -7.88 24.41 5.67
CA PRO A 63 -7.54 25.81 5.73
C PRO A 63 -8.81 26.57 6.08
N ASN A 64 -8.74 27.39 7.14
CA ASN A 64 -9.65 28.50 7.42
C ASN A 64 -10.99 28.17 8.11
N SER A 65 -11.10 28.54 9.39
CA SER A 65 -12.36 29.04 9.97
C SER A 65 -12.07 30.40 10.62
N PRO A 66 -12.70 31.49 10.15
CA PRO A 66 -12.59 32.83 10.72
C PRO A 66 -13.62 33.02 11.84
N GLY A 67 -13.26 33.71 12.94
CA GLY A 67 -14.26 34.25 13.86
C GLY A 67 -13.87 34.31 15.34
N GLY A 68 -13.40 35.50 15.75
CA GLY A 68 -13.88 36.21 16.94
C GLY A 68 -13.64 35.61 18.33
N ASN A 69 -12.71 36.23 19.07
CA ASN A 69 -13.08 36.70 20.41
C ASN A 69 -12.27 37.96 20.79
N ALA A 70 -12.87 39.13 20.57
CA ALA A 70 -12.52 40.32 21.31
C ALA A 70 -13.21 40.23 22.67
N THR A 71 -12.44 40.16 23.74
CA THR A 71 -12.91 40.59 25.07
C THR A 71 -11.69 40.95 25.91
N GLY A 72 -11.54 42.26 26.15
CA GLY A 72 -10.53 42.80 27.05
C GLY A 72 -10.80 42.43 28.50
N GLY A 73 -9.73 42.42 29.29
CA GLY A 73 -9.77 42.28 30.73
C GLY A 73 -8.59 43.02 31.33
N LEU A 74 -8.86 44.21 31.88
CA LEU A 74 -7.99 44.98 32.76
C LEU A 74 -7.89 44.24 34.11
N GLY A 75 -6.70 44.21 34.69
CA GLY A 75 -6.39 43.71 36.03
C GLY A 75 -4.91 43.83 36.31
#